data_AF-A0A5B9WF81-F1
#
_entry.id   AF-A0A5B9WF81-F1
#
_cell.length_a   1.000
_cell.length_b   1.000
_cell.length_c   1.000
_cell.angle_alpha   90.00
_cell.angle_beta   90.00
_cell.angle_gamma   90.00
#
_symmetry.space_group_name_H-M   'P 1'
#
loop_
_entity.id
_entity.type
_entity.pdbx_description
1 polymer ?
#
loop_
_entity_poly.entity_id
_entity_poly.type
_entity_poly.pdbx_seq_one_letter_code
_entity_poly.pdbx_strand_id
1 'polypeptide(L)'
;MSVTEETIEAILDPNGEIRLTQRPQLPPGPVRVTIRTAEPGAATRHGLADVIRDIAAGQRSRGFAGRSPADLLAEDAASLDEDAERDRELDAARREAPAEGA
;
A
#
# COMPACT_ATOMS: atom_id res chain seq x y z
N MET A 1 28.48 42.83 9.70
CA MET A 1 27.37 42.78 8.73
C MET A 1 26.24 42.00 9.39
N SER A 2 25.14 42.65 9.74
CA SER A 2 23.98 42.01 10.37
C SER A 2 23.13 41.33 9.29
N VAL A 3 22.96 40.01 9.38
CA VAL A 3 22.04 39.25 8.53
C VAL A 3 20.73 39.12 9.30
N THR A 4 19.64 39.61 8.71
CA THR A 4 18.29 39.34 9.22
C THR A 4 17.78 38.08 8.54
N GLU A 5 17.50 37.03 9.30
CA GLU A 5 16.99 35.75 8.81
C GLU A 5 15.52 35.59 9.19
N GLU A 6 14.69 35.23 8.22
CA GLU A 6 13.28 34.88 8.43
C GLU A 6 13.06 33.49 7.83
N THR A 7 12.50 32.56 8.61
CA THR A 7 12.12 31.23 8.13
C THR A 7 10.63 31.21 7.86
N ILE A 8 10.24 30.92 6.63
CA ILE A 8 8.84 30.88 6.18
C ILE A 8 8.56 29.49 5.64
N GLU A 9 7.46 28.88 6.11
CA GLU A 9 6.97 27.65 5.50
C GLU A 9 6.46 27.91 4.09
N ALA A 10 6.83 27.05 3.16
CA ALA A 10 6.44 27.17 1.76
C ALA A 10 6.09 25.82 1.18
N ILE A 11 5.24 25.83 0.16
CA ILE A 11 4.87 24.65 -0.62
C ILE A 11 5.68 24.67 -1.91
N LEU A 12 6.41 23.57 -2.18
CA LEU A 12 7.01 23.32 -3.48
C LEU A 12 5.97 22.59 -4.34
N ASP A 13 5.37 23.31 -5.29
CA ASP A 13 4.39 22.75 -6.21
C ASP A 13 5.08 21.80 -7.21
N PRO A 14 4.34 20.84 -7.84
CA PRO A 14 4.93 19.87 -8.77
C PRO A 14 5.55 20.48 -10.04
N ASN A 15 5.17 21.71 -10.37
CA ASN A 15 5.75 22.50 -11.47
C ASN A 15 7.10 23.13 -11.10
N GLY A 16 7.57 22.97 -9.86
CA GLY A 16 8.82 23.53 -9.36
C GLY A 16 8.71 24.95 -8.80
N GLU A 17 7.50 25.51 -8.71
CA GLU A 17 7.27 26.82 -8.09
C GLU A 17 7.18 26.71 -6.57
N ILE A 18 7.69 27.73 -5.87
CA ILE A 18 7.60 27.83 -4.41
C ILE A 18 6.52 28.84 -4.06
N ARG A 19 5.42 28.37 -3.46
CA ARG A 19 4.38 29.22 -2.90
C ARG A 19 4.62 29.42 -1.41
N LEU A 20 5.00 30.63 -1.02
CA LEU A 20 5.12 31.00 0.39
C LEU A 20 3.75 30.99 1.05
N THR A 21 3.65 30.46 2.28
CA THR A 21 2.40 30.49 3.05
C THR A 21 2.06 31.88 3.57
N GLN A 22 3.07 32.73 3.75
CA GLN A 22 2.94 34.12 4.19
C GLN A 22 3.95 35.04 3.49
N ARG A 23 3.69 36.35 3.53
CA ARG A 23 4.57 37.37 2.95
C ARG A 23 5.79 37.60 3.83
N PRO A 24 7.03 37.66 3.28
CA PRO A 24 8.21 38.01 4.04
C PRO A 24 8.11 39.44 4.60
N GLN A 25 8.51 39.61 5.86
CA GLN A 25 8.49 40.88 6.57
C GLN A 25 9.90 41.48 6.68
N LEU A 26 10.68 41.35 5.60
CA LEU A 26 12.04 41.86 5.48
C LEU A 26 12.06 43.23 4.78
N PRO A 27 13.03 44.11 5.10
CA PRO A 27 13.22 45.35 4.37
C PRO A 27 13.55 45.07 2.90
N PRO A 28 13.18 45.99 1.97
CA PRO A 28 13.45 45.81 0.55
C PRO A 28 14.95 45.74 0.29
N GLY A 29 15.39 44.73 -0.47
CA GLY A 29 16.79 44.51 -0.80
C GLY A 29 17.04 43.12 -1.42
N PRO A 30 18.28 42.83 -1.83
CA PRO A 30 18.65 41.50 -2.32
C PRO A 30 18.56 40.47 -1.19
N VAL A 31 18.03 39.29 -1.51
CA VAL A 31 17.85 38.18 -0.57
C VAL A 31 18.56 36.92 -1.06
N ARG A 32 19.00 36.07 -0.12
CA ARG A 32 19.51 34.72 -0.40
C ARG A 32 18.49 33.71 0.11
N VAL A 33 18.09 32.77 -0.75
CA VAL A 33 17.09 31.75 -0.40
C VAL A 33 17.79 30.43 -0.07
N THR A 34 17.44 29.83 1.05
CA THR A 34 17.83 28.46 1.40
C THR A 34 16.57 27.60 1.43
N ILE A 35 16.48 26.63 0.52
CA ILE A 35 15.33 25.72 0.45
C ILE A 35 15.70 24.45 1.19
N ARG A 36 14.89 24.09 2.18
CA ARG A 36 14.98 22.81 2.86
C ARG A 36 13.64 22.12 2.68
N THR A 37 13.65 20.96 2.05
CA THR A 37 12.48 20.09 2.06
C THR A 37 12.41 19.47 3.45
N ALA A 38 11.29 19.66 4.15
CA ALA A 38 10.97 18.77 5.24
C ALA A 38 10.92 17.36 4.62
N GLU A 39 11.79 16.45 5.08
CA GLU A 39 11.63 15.02 4.82
C GLU A 39 10.13 14.75 4.98
N PRO A 40 9.41 14.23 3.96
CA PRO A 40 7.99 13.97 4.06
C PRO A 40 7.82 13.04 5.25
N GLY A 41 7.44 13.61 6.39
CA GLY A 41 7.88 13.08 7.68
C GLY A 41 7.34 11.69 7.86
N ALA A 42 8.15 10.67 7.56
CA ALA A 42 7.79 9.26 7.45
C ALA A 42 6.27 9.01 7.38
N ALA A 43 5.58 9.68 6.45
CA ALA A 43 4.37 9.12 5.90
C ALA A 43 4.90 8.09 4.92
N THR A 44 5.55 7.06 5.47
CA THR A 44 5.62 5.76 4.83
C THR A 44 4.20 5.52 4.40
N ARG A 45 3.92 5.74 3.11
CA ARG A 45 2.76 5.15 2.48
C ARG A 45 2.95 3.68 2.78
N HIS A 46 2.33 3.22 3.87
CA HIS A 46 2.54 1.88 4.38
C HIS A 46 2.35 0.99 3.17
N GLY A 47 3.41 0.31 2.76
CA GLY A 47 3.30 -0.61 1.66
C GLY A 47 2.24 -1.64 2.04
N LEU A 48 1.65 -2.33 1.06
CA LEU A 48 0.73 -3.43 1.36
C LEU A 48 1.33 -4.39 2.41
N ALA A 49 2.64 -4.63 2.35
CA ALA A 49 3.38 -5.43 3.33
C ALA A 49 3.35 -4.86 4.76
N ASP A 50 3.44 -3.55 4.93
CA ASP A 50 3.41 -2.90 6.24
C ASP A 50 1.98 -2.92 6.82
N VAL A 51 0.97 -2.67 5.97
CA VAL A 51 -0.44 -2.80 6.35
C VAL A 51 -0.75 -4.22 6.81
N ILE A 52 -0.29 -5.24 6.07
CA ILE A 52 -0.47 -6.65 6.44
C ILE A 52 0.21 -6.94 7.79
N ARG A 53 1.40 -6.40 8.03
CA ARG A 53 2.13 -6.58 9.28
C ARG A 53 1.37 -5.98 10.47
N ASP A 54 0.84 -4.78 10.31
CA ASP A 54 0.06 -4.09 11.33
C ASP A 54 -1.24 -4.81 11.65
N ILE A 55 -1.94 -5.31 10.62
CA ILE A 55 -3.13 -6.16 10.79
C ILE A 55 -2.77 -7.42 11.58
N ALA A 56 -1.71 -8.14 11.18
CA ALA A 56 -1.30 -9.35 11.87
C ALA A 56 -0.91 -9.10 13.34
N ALA A 57 -0.20 -8.00 13.62
CA ALA A 57 0.13 -7.58 14.97
C ALA A 57 -1.14 -7.26 15.79
N GLY A 58 -2.08 -6.52 15.21
CA GLY A 58 -3.37 -6.21 15.84
C GLY A 58 -4.27 -7.43 16.07
N GLN A 59 -4.17 -8.46 15.23
CA GLN A 59 -4.90 -9.72 15.45
C GLN A 59 -4.28 -10.51 16.61
N ARG A 60 -2.94 -10.64 16.67
CA ARG A 60 -2.26 -11.33 17.77
C ARG A 60 -2.49 -10.66 19.12
N SER A 61 -2.48 -9.32 19.18
CA SER A 61 -2.73 -8.60 20.43
C SER A 61 -4.16 -8.80 20.96
N ARG A 62 -5.11 -9.11 20.08
CA ARG A 62 -6.48 -9.49 20.42
C ARG A 62 -6.65 -10.98 20.71
N GLY A 63 -5.54 -11.74 20.75
CA GLY A 63 -5.55 -13.18 21.03
C GLY A 63 -5.91 -14.05 19.83
N PHE A 64 -6.01 -13.47 18.63
CA PHE A 64 -6.27 -14.25 17.43
C PHE A 64 -4.97 -14.94 16.97
N ALA A 65 -4.92 -16.26 17.13
CA ALA A 65 -3.75 -17.07 16.78
C ALA A 65 -3.59 -17.29 15.26
N GLY A 66 -4.66 -17.09 14.48
CA GLY A 66 -4.71 -17.46 13.06
C GLY A 66 -4.88 -18.98 12.85
N ARG A 67 -4.93 -19.40 11.58
CA ARG A 67 -4.89 -20.81 11.19
C ARG A 67 -3.45 -21.33 11.27
N SER A 68 -3.26 -22.55 11.74
CA SER A 68 -1.93 -23.15 11.76
C SER A 68 -1.48 -23.53 10.34
N PRO A 69 -0.17 -23.66 10.09
CA PRO A 69 0.31 -24.15 8.80
C PRO A 69 -0.27 -25.52 8.42
N ALA A 70 -0.51 -26.38 9.40
CA ALA A 70 -1.12 -27.69 9.17
C ALA A 70 -2.58 -27.56 8.72
N ASP A 71 -3.34 -26.63 9.30
CA ASP A 71 -4.74 -26.38 8.91
C ASP A 71 -4.82 -25.87 7.47
N LEU A 72 -3.91 -24.96 7.09
CA LEU A 72 -3.84 -24.42 5.73
C LEU A 72 -3.51 -25.51 4.71
N LEU A 73 -2.53 -26.36 5.00
CA LEU A 73 -2.18 -27.48 4.13
C LEU A 73 -3.31 -28.51 3.99
N ALA A 74 -4.06 -28.75 5.07
CA ALA A 74 -5.20 -29.66 5.04
C ALA A 74 -6.35 -29.10 4.18
N GLU A 75 -6.61 -27.79 4.26
CA GLU A 75 -7.61 -27.10 3.41
C GLU A 75 -7.20 -27.09 1.94
N ASP A 76 -5.92 -26.83 1.65
CA ASP A 76 -5.39 -26.88 0.29
C ASP A 76 -5.53 -28.29 -0.31
N ALA A 77 -5.23 -29.33 0.46
CA ALA A 77 -5.39 -30.71 0.03
C ALA A 77 -6.86 -31.07 -0.23
N ALA A 78 -7.77 -30.68 0.66
CA ALA A 78 -9.20 -30.90 0.48
C ALA A 78 -9.73 -30.19 -0.77
N SER A 79 -9.29 -28.95 -1.01
CA SER A 79 -9.68 -28.17 -2.18
C SER A 79 -9.22 -28.82 -3.48
N LEU A 80 -7.99 -29.38 -3.51
CA LEU A 80 -7.48 -30.13 -4.66
C LEU A 80 -8.27 -31.42 -4.94
N ASP A 81 -8.69 -32.12 -3.89
CA ASP A 81 -9.50 -33.33 -4.03
C ASP A 81 -10.91 -33.02 -4.57
N GLU A 82 -11.55 -31.95 -4.08
CA GLU A 82 -12.84 -31.44 -4.58
C GLU A 82 -12.75 -31.01 -6.05
N ASP A 83 -11.69 -30.28 -6.41
CA ASP A 83 -11.44 -29.86 -7.79
C ASP A 83 -11.27 -31.09 -8.72
N ALA A 84 -10.53 -32.10 -8.26
CA ALA A 84 -10.35 -33.34 -9.02
C ALA A 84 -11.65 -34.16 -9.16
N GLU A 85 -12.54 -34.13 -8.17
CA GLU A 85 -13.86 -34.73 -8.28
C GLU A 85 -14.73 -34.00 -9.30
N ARG A 86 -14.76 -32.67 -9.25
CA ARG A 86 -15.49 -31.82 -10.20
C ARG A 86 -15.00 -32.04 -11.64
N ASP A 87 -13.70 -32.16 -11.84
CA ASP A 87 -13.13 -32.45 -13.17
C ASP A 87 -13.59 -33.82 -13.69
N ARG A 88 -13.66 -34.85 -12.84
CA ARG A 88 -14.19 -36.17 -13.24
C ARG A 88 -15.66 -36.13 -13.60
N GLU A 89 -16.48 -35.38 -12.88
CA GLU A 89 -17.90 -35.20 -13.16
C GLU A 89 -18.11 -34.49 -14.51
N LEU A 90 -17.38 -33.40 -14.75
CA LEU A 90 -17.43 -32.67 -16.02
C LEU A 90 -17.02 -33.55 -17.21
N ASP A 91 -15.97 -34.35 -17.03
CA ASP A 91 -15.52 -35.32 -18.03
C ASP A 91 -16.57 -36.40 -18.32
N ALA A 92 -17.25 -36.91 -17.28
CA ALA A 92 -18.32 -37.88 -17.43
C ALA A 92 -19.50 -37.28 -18.20
N ALA A 93 -19.97 -36.09 -17.79
CA ALA A 93 -21.06 -35.38 -18.46
C ALA A 93 -20.73 -35.08 -19.94
N ARG A 94 -19.48 -34.74 -20.25
CA ARG A 94 -19.03 -34.50 -21.63
C ARG A 94 -19.01 -35.77 -22.49
N ARG A 95 -18.73 -36.93 -21.90
CA ARG A 95 -18.78 -38.22 -22.60
C ARG A 95 -20.21 -38.71 -22.82
N GLU A 96 -21.13 -38.36 -21.92
CA GLU A 96 -22.55 -38.74 -21.98
C GLU A 96 -23.38 -37.82 -22.89
N ALA A 97 -22.94 -36.58 -23.11
CA ALA A 97 -23.54 -35.71 -24.10
C ALA A 97 -23.30 -36.29 -25.52
N PRO A 98 -24.35 -36.70 -26.27
CA PRO A 98 -24.18 -37.08 -27.66
C PRO A 98 -23.69 -35.86 -28.44
N ALA A 99 -22.82 -36.09 -29.43
CA ALA A 99 -22.41 -35.08 -30.39
C ALA A 99 -23.60 -34.66 -31.27
N GLU A 100 -24.51 -33.85 -30.75
CA GLU A 100 -25.45 -33.09 -31.58
C GLU A 100 -24.70 -31.88 -32.15
N GLY A 101 -24.09 -32.11 -33.31
CA GLY A 101 -23.34 -31.10 -34.03
C GLY A 101 -22.64 -31.66 -35.26
N ALA A 102 -23.39 -32.23 -36.20
CA ALA A 102 -22.98 -32.45 -37.58
C ALA A 102 -24.20 -32.36 -38.51
#